data_AF-A0A7L0CZ15-F1
#
_entry.id   AF-A0A7L0CZ15-F1
#
_cell.length_a   1.000
_cell.length_b   1.000
_cell.length_c   1.000
_cell.angle_alpha   90.00
_cell.angle_beta   90.00
_cell.angle_gamma   90.00
#
_symmetry.space_group_name_H-M   'P 1'
#
loop_
_entity.id
_entity.type
_entity.pdbx_description
1 polymer ?
#
loop_
_entity_poly.entity_id
_entity_poly.type
_entity_poly.pdbx_seq_one_letter_code
_entity_poly.pdbx_strand_id
1 'polypeptide(L)'
;RGSAPSLPHLLQNIVSKHSSQFRGNAQHDALEFLLWLLDRMHQDLGAASPSQQTPRWEEEEEEEVGAAHQSCFGVSLPCLGLGKGSSLTCPHCLKQSNTFDPFLCISLPIPLRQTRALNVTLVLQCERWRFVRVGLAVPLLGRVAELREMVAREGHIPPEQVILAEVSPRGFLRSLGDTEELGAAGEGAPLYAFQPPPTRRAGCPRSLPASPGAAQRPAPTARSSDCLHPGMGSRILLLLCNTAGDGPHLARFGPPLVLREERGISWEQLQQSILAQLRALLRGEVRAQGTGALFRIRLVGGSTPCAYLSPQDPRPLCHPAIDRALQLSEAGGPPHVKLTVEWDTSTKERLFGDIQQEVVQDAESVRLQQQAHRQQQSCTLDECFQLYTKEEQVLPALS
;
A
#
# COMPACT_ATOMS: atom_id res chain seq x y z
N ARG A 1 -35.22 -31.14 -39.19
CA ARG A 1 -34.21 -31.99 -38.52
C ARG A 1 -34.06 -31.45 -37.10
N GLY A 2 -34.58 -32.17 -36.10
CA GLY A 2 -34.53 -31.75 -34.70
C GLY A 2 -33.09 -31.86 -34.19
N SER A 3 -32.57 -30.80 -33.60
CA SER A 3 -31.36 -30.86 -32.80
C SER A 3 -31.64 -31.78 -31.61
N ALA A 4 -30.77 -32.77 -31.37
CA ALA A 4 -30.82 -33.54 -30.14
C ALA A 4 -30.78 -32.56 -28.96
N PRO A 5 -31.68 -32.70 -27.96
CA PRO A 5 -31.63 -31.84 -26.80
C PRO A 5 -30.25 -31.97 -26.15
N SER A 6 -29.62 -30.84 -25.86
CA SER A 6 -28.34 -30.82 -25.17
C SER A 6 -28.47 -31.56 -23.84
N LEU A 7 -27.37 -32.17 -23.37
CA LEU A 7 -27.30 -32.88 -22.08
C LEU A 7 -27.95 -32.09 -20.91
N PRO A 8 -27.80 -30.74 -20.81
CA PRO A 8 -28.49 -29.94 -19.80
C PRO A 8 -30.02 -29.94 -19.91
N HIS A 9 -30.58 -29.91 -21.13
CA HIS A 9 -32.04 -29.93 -21.34
C HIS A 9 -32.65 -31.30 -21.03
N LEU A 10 -31.92 -32.39 -21.31
CA LEU A 10 -32.35 -33.73 -20.91
C LEU A 10 -32.40 -33.86 -19.38
N LEU A 11 -31.35 -33.40 -18.69
CA LEU A 11 -31.29 -33.40 -17.23
C LEU A 11 -32.41 -32.54 -16.61
N GLN A 12 -32.58 -31.31 -17.11
CA GLN A 12 -33.65 -30.41 -16.68
C GLN A 12 -35.03 -31.04 -16.82
N ASN A 13 -35.32 -31.70 -17.94
CA ASN A 13 -36.59 -32.38 -18.19
C ASN A 13 -36.84 -33.55 -17.23
N ILE A 14 -35.80 -34.27 -16.82
CA ILE A 14 -35.90 -35.35 -15.84
C ILE A 14 -36.16 -34.76 -14.45
N VAL A 15 -35.35 -33.80 -14.02
CA VAL A 15 -35.48 -33.14 -12.71
C VAL A 15 -36.86 -32.50 -12.54
N SER A 16 -37.36 -31.81 -13.57
CA SER A 16 -38.68 -31.15 -13.58
C SER A 16 -39.86 -32.11 -13.36
N LYS A 17 -39.69 -33.41 -13.64
CA LYS A 17 -40.71 -34.43 -13.39
C LYS A 17 -40.74 -34.88 -11.93
N HIS A 18 -39.59 -34.85 -11.26
CA HIS A 18 -39.43 -35.31 -9.88
C HIS A 18 -39.55 -34.19 -8.85
N SER A 19 -39.40 -32.93 -9.26
CA SER A 19 -39.66 -31.78 -8.40
C SER A 19 -40.21 -30.60 -9.19
N SER A 20 -41.34 -30.07 -8.74
CA SER A 20 -42.01 -28.94 -9.39
C SER A 20 -41.26 -27.61 -9.23
N GLN A 21 -40.35 -27.49 -8.26
CA GLN A 21 -39.60 -26.26 -8.00
C GLN A 21 -38.53 -25.97 -9.06
N PHE A 22 -38.06 -26.99 -9.77
CA PHE A 22 -37.09 -26.88 -10.87
C PHE A 22 -37.74 -26.85 -12.26
N ARG A 23 -39.04 -26.56 -12.32
CA ARG A 23 -39.79 -26.54 -13.58
C ARG A 23 -39.62 -25.18 -14.27
N GLY A 24 -39.38 -25.22 -15.58
CA GLY A 24 -39.20 -24.02 -16.40
C GLY A 24 -37.73 -23.66 -16.58
N ASN A 25 -37.46 -22.54 -17.25
CA ASN A 25 -36.10 -22.12 -17.65
C ASN A 25 -35.54 -21.00 -16.76
N ALA A 26 -35.97 -20.94 -15.49
CA ALA A 26 -35.43 -19.96 -14.54
C ALA A 26 -33.99 -20.34 -14.14
N GLN A 27 -33.23 -19.35 -13.65
CA GLN A 27 -31.97 -19.65 -12.97
C GLN A 27 -32.28 -20.29 -11.62
N HIS A 28 -31.62 -21.41 -11.33
CA HIS A 28 -31.77 -22.15 -10.09
C HIS A 28 -30.45 -22.11 -9.30
N ASP A 29 -30.54 -22.04 -7.97
CA ASP A 29 -29.38 -22.13 -7.10
C ASP A 29 -28.82 -23.56 -7.12
N ALA A 30 -27.53 -23.70 -7.41
CA ALA A 30 -26.87 -25.01 -7.49
C ALA A 30 -26.85 -25.75 -6.15
N LEU A 31 -26.78 -25.02 -5.03
CA LEU A 31 -26.82 -25.58 -3.68
C LEU A 31 -28.21 -26.15 -3.38
N GLU A 32 -29.26 -25.42 -3.73
CA GLU A 32 -30.64 -25.88 -3.56
C GLU A 32 -30.90 -27.16 -4.37
N PHE A 33 -30.43 -27.20 -5.62
CA PHE A 33 -30.51 -28.38 -6.46
C PHE A 33 -29.75 -29.58 -5.87
N LEU A 34 -28.54 -29.37 -5.35
CA LEU A 34 -27.74 -30.43 -4.75
C LEU A 34 -28.38 -30.98 -3.47
N LEU A 35 -28.90 -30.12 -2.60
CA LEU A 35 -29.59 -30.53 -1.38
C LEU A 35 -30.85 -31.35 -1.69
N TRP A 36 -31.64 -30.90 -2.67
CA TRP A 36 -32.80 -31.67 -3.14
C TRP A 36 -32.39 -33.04 -3.70
N LEU A 37 -31.33 -33.10 -4.49
CA LEU A 37 -30.84 -34.35 -5.07
C LEU A 37 -30.35 -35.32 -3.99
N LEU A 38 -29.61 -34.82 -3.00
CA LEU A 38 -29.13 -35.60 -1.86
C LEU A 38 -30.29 -36.13 -1.01
N ASP A 39 -31.30 -35.30 -0.72
CA ASP A 39 -32.51 -35.73 -0.01
C ASP A 39 -33.25 -36.83 -0.80
N ARG A 40 -33.39 -36.67 -2.11
CA ARG A 40 -34.03 -37.68 -2.97
C ARG A 40 -33.26 -39.00 -2.98
N MET A 41 -31.94 -38.96 -3.11
CA MET A 41 -31.10 -40.14 -3.03
C MET A 41 -31.17 -40.81 -1.66
N HIS A 42 -31.19 -40.03 -0.59
CA HIS A 42 -31.30 -40.54 0.78
C HIS A 42 -32.65 -41.26 0.99
N GLN A 43 -33.75 -40.69 0.49
CA GLN A 43 -35.07 -41.33 0.53
C GLN A 43 -35.13 -42.62 -0.30
N ASP A 44 -34.60 -42.61 -1.52
CA ASP A 44 -34.67 -43.78 -2.42
C ASP A 44 -33.74 -44.93 -1.95
N LEU A 45 -32.60 -44.62 -1.30
CA LEU A 45 -31.71 -45.61 -0.70
C LEU A 45 -32.18 -46.09 0.69
N GLY A 46 -32.73 -45.20 1.51
CA GLY A 46 -33.28 -45.53 2.82
C GLY A 46 -34.49 -46.45 2.73
N ALA A 47 -35.37 -46.24 1.74
CA ALA A 47 -36.54 -47.08 1.50
C ALA A 47 -36.21 -48.52 1.05
N ALA A 48 -34.99 -48.78 0.55
CA ALA A 48 -34.55 -50.10 0.11
C ALA A 48 -33.93 -50.95 1.24
N SER A 49 -33.81 -50.41 2.46
CA SER A 49 -33.24 -51.11 3.62
C SER A 49 -34.30 -51.40 4.70
N PRO A 50 -34.88 -52.62 4.75
CA PRO A 50 -35.81 -52.99 5.80
C PRO A 50 -35.03 -53.40 7.05
N SER A 51 -34.58 -52.42 7.85
CA SER A 51 -34.34 -52.55 9.31
C SER A 51 -33.65 -51.31 9.87
N GLN A 52 -34.40 -50.25 10.15
CA GLN A 52 -34.03 -49.39 11.27
C GLN A 52 -34.53 -50.06 12.55
N GLN A 53 -33.76 -51.02 13.06
CA GLN A 53 -33.79 -51.25 14.49
C GLN A 53 -33.20 -49.99 15.12
N THR A 54 -34.01 -49.27 15.90
CA THR A 54 -33.53 -48.25 16.83
C THR A 54 -32.40 -48.87 17.66
N PRO A 55 -31.16 -48.34 17.65
CA PRO A 55 -30.16 -48.79 18.60
C PRO A 55 -30.65 -48.34 19.98
N ARG A 56 -31.08 -49.32 20.76
CA ARG A 56 -31.31 -49.14 22.19
C ARG A 56 -29.91 -48.97 22.79
N TRP A 57 -29.62 -47.77 23.28
CA TRP A 57 -28.40 -47.52 24.06
C TRP A 57 -28.52 -48.31 25.36
N GLU A 58 -28.01 -49.53 25.38
CA GLU A 58 -27.69 -50.21 26.63
C GLU A 58 -26.25 -49.80 26.97
N GLU A 59 -26.11 -49.22 28.16
CA GLU A 59 -24.85 -48.81 28.76
C GLU A 59 -23.99 -50.05 28.98
N GLU A 60 -22.93 -50.24 28.19
CA GLU A 60 -21.83 -51.12 28.57
C GLU A 60 -20.49 -50.40 28.40
N GLU A 61 -19.68 -50.58 29.45
CA GLU A 61 -18.43 -49.92 29.76
C GLU A 61 -17.28 -50.28 28.79
N GLU A 62 -16.31 -49.36 28.75
CA GLU A 62 -14.92 -49.45 28.27
C GLU A 62 -14.41 -50.79 27.72
N GLU A 63 -14.00 -50.82 26.43
CA GLU A 63 -12.60 -50.94 26.00
C GLU A 63 -12.46 -51.14 24.47
N GLU A 64 -11.25 -50.82 23.99
CA GLU A 64 -10.63 -51.15 22.71
C GLU A 64 -10.90 -50.30 21.44
N VAL A 65 -9.82 -49.57 21.11
CA VAL A 65 -9.42 -49.10 19.79
C VAL A 65 -9.30 -50.31 18.85
N GLY A 66 -10.28 -50.47 17.95
CA GLY A 66 -10.26 -51.49 16.91
C GLY A 66 -10.85 -50.97 15.60
N ALA A 67 -10.01 -50.91 14.57
CA ALA A 67 -10.37 -50.47 13.22
C ALA A 67 -11.53 -51.27 12.63
N ALA A 68 -12.76 -50.74 12.74
CA ALA A 68 -13.90 -51.23 11.98
C ALA A 68 -14.06 -50.41 10.70
N HIS A 69 -13.34 -50.83 9.66
CA HIS A 69 -13.65 -50.47 8.27
C HIS A 69 -14.95 -51.19 7.88
N GLN A 70 -16.08 -50.76 8.43
CA GLN A 70 -17.39 -51.22 7.98
C GLN A 70 -17.80 -50.42 6.75
N SER A 71 -17.96 -51.16 5.66
CA SER A 71 -18.35 -50.71 4.33
C SER A 71 -19.68 -49.93 4.39
N CYS A 72 -19.60 -48.61 4.42
CA CYS A 72 -20.75 -47.72 4.33
C CYS A 72 -21.21 -47.60 2.87
N PHE A 73 -21.97 -48.57 2.36
CA PHE A 73 -22.73 -48.47 1.10
C PHE A 73 -24.05 -47.70 1.29
N GLY A 74 -23.96 -46.53 1.89
CA GLY A 74 -25.08 -45.61 2.03
C GLY A 74 -24.49 -44.26 2.34
N VAL A 75 -24.88 -43.24 1.56
CA VAL A 75 -24.48 -41.84 1.77
C VAL A 75 -25.03 -41.38 3.12
N SER A 76 -24.31 -41.76 4.16
CA SER A 76 -24.44 -41.27 5.50
C SER A 76 -23.35 -40.21 5.60
N LEU A 77 -23.80 -38.96 5.75
CA LEU A 77 -22.95 -37.80 5.94
C LEU A 77 -22.02 -37.79 7.19
N PRO A 78 -22.00 -38.75 8.15
CA PRO A 78 -21.06 -38.65 9.27
C PRO A 78 -19.58 -38.79 8.90
N CYS A 79 -19.23 -39.24 7.69
CA CYS A 79 -17.84 -39.60 7.34
C CYS A 79 -16.92 -38.41 6.97
N LEU A 80 -17.44 -37.19 6.89
CA LEU A 80 -16.59 -35.99 6.85
C LEU A 80 -16.57 -35.44 8.27
N GLY A 81 -15.44 -35.58 8.99
CA GLY A 81 -15.23 -35.18 10.39
C GLY A 81 -15.31 -33.66 10.66
N LEU A 82 -16.28 -32.97 10.07
CA LEU A 82 -16.60 -31.55 10.22
C LEU A 82 -17.79 -31.35 11.19
N GLY A 83 -17.91 -32.19 12.22
CA GLY A 83 -18.83 -31.97 13.32
C GLY A 83 -18.15 -31.14 14.41
N LYS A 84 -18.59 -29.89 14.64
CA LYS A 84 -18.27 -29.18 15.90
C LYS A 84 -19.04 -29.89 17.02
N GLY A 85 -18.36 -30.79 17.74
CA GLY A 85 -18.90 -31.38 18.96
C GLY A 85 -18.95 -30.30 20.05
N SER A 86 -20.15 -29.93 20.51
CA SER A 86 -20.26 -29.13 21.73
C SER A 86 -20.20 -30.08 22.93
N SER A 87 -19.22 -29.86 23.81
CA SER A 87 -19.04 -30.65 25.02
C SER A 87 -19.50 -29.82 26.22
N LEU A 88 -20.59 -30.24 26.84
CA LEU A 88 -21.13 -29.61 28.03
C LEU A 88 -20.91 -30.53 29.22
N THR A 89 -20.21 -30.06 30.24
CA THR A 89 -20.05 -30.80 31.50
C THR A 89 -21.02 -30.22 32.53
N CYS A 90 -21.92 -31.05 33.05
CA CYS A 90 -22.84 -30.63 34.09
C CYS A 90 -22.05 -30.36 35.40
N PRO A 91 -22.10 -29.15 35.97
CA PRO A 91 -21.32 -28.83 37.18
C PRO A 91 -21.82 -29.54 38.45
N HIS A 92 -23.01 -30.15 38.42
CA HIS A 92 -23.61 -30.83 39.58
C HIS A 92 -23.41 -32.34 39.61
N CYS A 93 -23.34 -33.00 38.45
CA CYS A 93 -23.18 -34.46 38.36
C CYS A 93 -21.95 -34.89 37.56
N LEU A 94 -21.15 -33.94 37.08
CA LEU A 94 -19.93 -34.15 36.28
C LEU A 94 -20.13 -34.98 35.00
N LYS A 95 -21.38 -35.26 34.62
CA LYS A 95 -21.70 -35.92 33.36
C LYS A 95 -21.37 -35.00 32.20
N GLN A 96 -20.57 -35.51 31.28
CA GLN A 96 -20.21 -34.85 30.04
C GLN A 96 -21.22 -35.26 28.96
N SER A 97 -21.89 -34.28 28.37
CA SER A 97 -22.74 -34.44 27.20
C SER A 97 -22.00 -33.92 25.99
N ASN A 98 -21.73 -34.79 25.03
CA ASN A 98 -21.16 -34.41 23.73
C ASN A 98 -22.27 -34.47 22.68
N THR A 99 -22.69 -33.32 22.16
CA THR A 99 -23.65 -33.27 21.06
C THR A 99 -22.90 -33.02 19.76
N PHE A 100 -22.99 -33.96 18.84
CA PHE A 100 -22.49 -33.83 17.47
C PHE A 100 -23.68 -33.58 16.53
N ASP A 101 -23.90 -32.32 16.18
CA ASP A 101 -24.88 -31.98 15.14
C ASP A 101 -24.17 -31.98 13.78
N PRO A 102 -24.52 -32.91 12.86
CA PRO A 102 -23.94 -32.92 11.52
C PRO A 102 -24.45 -31.73 10.71
N PHE A 103 -23.53 -30.92 10.18
CA PHE A 103 -23.86 -29.86 9.23
C PHE A 103 -23.99 -30.45 7.82
N LEU A 104 -25.14 -30.23 7.17
CA LEU A 104 -25.36 -30.58 5.75
C LEU A 104 -24.65 -29.61 4.81
N CYS A 105 -24.51 -28.35 5.22
CA CYS A 105 -23.80 -27.30 4.48
C CYS A 105 -23.08 -26.37 5.45
N ILE A 106 -21.95 -25.83 5.02
CA ILE A 106 -21.17 -24.84 5.75
C ILE A 106 -20.78 -23.70 4.81
N SER A 107 -21.12 -22.47 5.20
CA SER A 107 -20.70 -21.27 4.48
C SER A 107 -19.31 -20.89 4.94
N LEU A 108 -18.31 -21.05 4.08
CA LEU A 108 -16.93 -20.69 4.38
C LEU A 108 -16.60 -19.30 3.83
N PRO A 109 -15.94 -18.43 4.59
CA PRO A 109 -15.46 -17.15 4.08
C PRO A 109 -14.36 -17.40 3.04
N ILE A 110 -14.49 -16.76 1.87
CA ILE A 110 -13.44 -16.78 0.85
C ILE A 110 -12.39 -15.74 1.26
N PRO A 111 -11.10 -16.11 1.42
CA PRO A 111 -10.04 -15.16 1.65
C PRO A 111 -10.08 -14.05 0.59
N LEU A 112 -10.21 -12.80 1.01
CA LEU A 112 -10.17 -11.65 0.11
C LEU A 112 -8.74 -11.10 0.05
N ARG A 113 -8.34 -10.61 -1.13
CA ARG A 113 -7.04 -9.98 -1.30
C ARG A 113 -6.98 -8.73 -0.41
N GLN A 114 -5.98 -8.68 0.46
CA GLN A 114 -5.80 -7.61 1.44
C GLN A 114 -4.82 -6.52 0.98
N THR A 115 -4.22 -6.68 -0.20
CA THR A 115 -3.25 -5.73 -0.77
C THR A 115 -3.63 -5.29 -2.18
N ARG A 116 -3.14 -4.12 -2.59
CA ARG A 116 -3.13 -3.67 -3.98
C ARG A 116 -1.70 -3.42 -4.45
N ALA A 117 -1.48 -3.52 -5.76
CA ALA A 117 -0.23 -3.08 -6.35
C ALA A 117 -0.20 -1.54 -6.41
N LEU A 118 0.84 -0.94 -5.84
CA LEU A 118 1.10 0.50 -5.92
C LEU A 118 2.49 0.74 -6.49
N ASN A 119 2.58 1.59 -7.50
CA ASN A 119 3.86 2.02 -8.05
C ASN A 119 4.31 3.32 -7.37
N VAL A 120 5.54 3.34 -6.87
CA VAL A 120 6.15 4.52 -6.25
C VAL A 120 7.44 4.87 -6.96
N THR A 121 7.64 6.14 -7.30
CA THR A 121 8.89 6.62 -7.89
C THR A 121 9.84 7.09 -6.80
N LEU A 122 10.93 6.36 -6.60
CA LEU A 122 12.00 6.72 -5.69
C LEU A 122 12.88 7.80 -6.32
N VAL A 123 13.07 8.90 -5.59
CA VAL A 123 13.98 10.01 -5.93
C VAL A 123 15.14 9.96 -4.96
N LEU A 124 16.22 9.32 -5.39
CA LEU A 124 17.40 9.03 -4.57
C LEU A 124 18.51 10.05 -4.82
N GLN A 125 19.42 10.20 -3.85
CA GLN A 125 20.62 11.02 -3.99
C GLN A 125 21.77 10.28 -4.71
N CYS A 126 21.52 9.09 -5.25
CA CYS A 126 22.53 8.25 -5.91
C CYS A 126 22.64 8.59 -7.42
N GLU A 127 23.86 8.86 -7.89
CA GLU A 127 24.13 9.24 -9.29
C GLU A 127 23.74 8.15 -10.32
N ARG A 128 23.78 6.86 -9.95
CA ARG A 128 23.40 5.76 -10.88
C ARG A 128 21.90 5.49 -10.96
N TRP A 129 21.16 5.76 -9.87
CA TRP A 129 19.77 5.33 -9.69
C TRP A 129 18.93 6.48 -9.14
N ARG A 130 19.00 7.63 -9.79
CA ARG A 130 18.38 8.86 -9.28
C ARG A 130 16.85 8.80 -9.30
N PHE A 131 16.28 8.12 -10.30
CA PHE A 131 14.84 7.95 -10.47
C PHE A 131 14.52 6.49 -10.82
N VAL A 132 13.92 5.76 -9.88
CA VAL A 132 13.53 4.36 -10.07
C VAL A 132 12.10 4.17 -9.61
N ARG A 133 11.26 3.54 -10.44
CA ARG A 133 9.90 3.17 -10.05
C ARG A 133 9.89 1.76 -9.51
N VAL A 134 9.34 1.59 -8.33
CA VAL A 134 9.23 0.30 -7.64
C VAL A 134 7.75 -0.08 -7.49
N GLY A 135 7.46 -1.37 -7.55
CA GLY A 135 6.12 -1.91 -7.34
C GLY A 135 6.01 -2.49 -5.93
N LEU A 136 5.01 -2.05 -5.17
CA LEU A 136 4.77 -2.48 -3.79
C LEU A 136 3.39 -3.14 -3.67
N ALA A 137 3.29 -4.22 -2.89
CA ALA A 137 2.02 -4.79 -2.46
C ALA A 137 1.56 -4.10 -1.18
N VAL A 138 0.78 -3.03 -1.30
CA VAL A 138 0.39 -2.19 -0.15
C VAL A 138 -0.93 -2.66 0.45
N PRO A 139 -1.08 -2.66 1.79
CA PRO A 139 -2.35 -3.01 2.43
C PRO A 139 -3.51 -2.11 1.98
N LEU A 140 -4.67 -2.70 1.74
CA LEU A 140 -5.89 -1.96 1.37
C LEU A 140 -6.40 -1.09 2.53
N LEU A 141 -6.29 -1.61 3.76
CA LEU A 141 -6.76 -0.96 4.99
C LEU A 141 -5.57 -0.55 5.89
N GLY A 142 -4.49 -0.07 5.29
CA GLY A 142 -3.29 0.38 6.00
C GLY A 142 -3.20 1.90 6.14
N ARG A 143 -2.17 2.35 6.86
CA ARG A 143 -1.79 3.78 6.94
C ARG A 143 -0.59 4.11 6.06
N VAL A 144 -0.43 5.38 5.73
CA VAL A 144 0.74 5.89 4.98
C VAL A 144 2.06 5.62 5.72
N ALA A 145 2.05 5.52 7.05
CA ALA A 145 3.23 5.11 7.83
C ALA A 145 3.83 3.78 7.35
N GLU A 146 2.96 2.78 7.10
CA GLU A 146 3.38 1.46 6.61
C GLU A 146 4.00 1.57 5.20
N LEU A 147 3.39 2.39 4.34
CA LEU A 147 3.96 2.67 3.02
C LEU A 147 5.35 3.30 3.13
N ARG A 148 5.54 4.24 4.07
CA ARG A 148 6.84 4.89 4.29
C ARG A 148 7.90 3.87 4.66
N GLU A 149 7.60 2.93 5.55
CA GLU A 149 8.51 1.84 5.91
C GLU A 149 8.83 0.91 4.72
N MET A 150 7.83 0.56 3.92
CA MET A 150 8.02 -0.28 2.73
C MET A 150 8.94 0.39 1.71
N VAL A 151 8.67 1.67 1.42
CA VAL A 151 9.48 2.50 0.50
C VAL A 151 10.90 2.71 1.03
N ALA A 152 11.03 2.95 2.34
CA ALA A 152 12.32 3.12 3.01
C ALA A 152 13.20 1.87 2.86
N ARG A 153 12.60 0.69 3.05
CA ARG A 153 13.27 -0.60 2.88
C ARG A 153 13.73 -0.81 1.43
N GLU A 154 12.86 -0.54 0.47
CA GLU A 154 13.15 -0.70 -0.96
C GLU A 154 14.23 0.29 -1.45
N GLY A 155 14.19 1.54 -0.95
CA GLY A 155 15.15 2.58 -1.30
C GLY A 155 16.45 2.56 -0.49
N HIS A 156 16.57 1.68 0.52
CA HIS A 156 17.64 1.68 1.51
C HIS A 156 17.85 3.05 2.19
N ILE A 157 16.74 3.72 2.52
CA ILE A 157 16.71 5.02 3.20
C ILE A 157 16.10 4.82 4.59
N PRO A 158 16.54 5.54 5.64
CA PRO A 158 15.81 5.56 6.90
C PRO A 158 14.36 6.06 6.71
N PRO A 159 13.33 5.43 7.32
CA PRO A 159 11.94 5.86 7.16
C PRO A 159 11.71 7.34 7.49
N GLU A 160 12.42 7.87 8.49
CA GLU A 160 12.34 9.27 8.94
C GLU A 160 12.95 10.25 7.93
N GLN A 161 13.62 9.75 6.90
CA GLN A 161 14.17 10.53 5.79
C GLN A 161 13.37 10.33 4.51
N VAL A 162 12.24 9.62 4.53
CA VAL A 162 11.40 9.51 3.33
C VAL A 162 10.38 10.64 3.34
N ILE A 163 10.26 11.39 2.25
CA ILE A 163 9.16 12.33 2.02
C ILE A 163 8.25 11.75 0.94
N LEU A 164 6.97 11.54 1.24
CA LEU A 164 5.98 11.02 0.30
C LEU A 164 5.16 12.19 -0.27
N ALA A 165 5.06 12.28 -1.59
CA ALA A 165 4.25 13.31 -2.23
C ALA A 165 3.67 12.85 -3.58
N GLU A 166 2.44 13.30 -3.85
CA GLU A 166 1.77 13.12 -5.14
C GLU A 166 2.15 14.28 -6.07
N VAL A 167 2.67 13.93 -7.25
CA VAL A 167 3.16 14.89 -8.23
C VAL A 167 2.46 14.66 -9.56
N SER A 168 1.72 15.67 -10.00
CA SER A 168 0.99 15.66 -11.27
C SER A 168 1.87 16.18 -12.42
N PRO A 169 1.41 16.04 -13.68
CA PRO A 169 2.00 16.74 -14.81
C PRO A 169 1.99 18.27 -14.69
N ARG A 170 1.26 18.86 -13.73
CA ARG A 170 1.24 20.30 -13.44
C ARG A 170 2.06 20.70 -12.21
N GLY A 171 2.70 19.74 -11.54
CA GLY A 171 3.51 19.95 -10.33
C GLY A 171 2.95 19.24 -9.09
N PHE A 172 3.50 19.60 -7.92
CA PHE A 172 3.10 19.01 -6.63
C PHE A 172 1.62 19.25 -6.32
N LEU A 173 0.92 18.18 -5.92
CA LEU A 173 -0.44 18.26 -5.43
C LEU A 173 -0.44 18.34 -3.91
N ARG A 174 0.10 17.33 -3.26
CA ARG A 174 0.12 17.21 -1.80
C ARG A 174 1.26 16.32 -1.32
N SER A 175 1.57 16.43 -0.03
CA SER A 175 2.45 15.51 0.67
C SER A 175 1.57 14.56 1.48
N LEU A 176 2.05 13.35 1.80
CA LEU A 176 1.28 12.39 2.59
C LEU A 176 1.86 12.24 3.99
N GLY A 177 0.99 12.37 4.99
CA GLY A 177 1.26 12.19 6.40
C GLY A 177 0.98 10.78 6.90
N ASP A 178 1.71 10.34 7.91
CA ASP A 178 1.67 8.98 8.44
C ASP A 178 0.30 8.55 8.98
N THR A 179 -0.52 9.51 9.41
CA THR A 179 -1.85 9.24 9.95
C THR A 179 -2.90 8.98 8.88
N GLU A 180 -2.63 9.36 7.62
CA GLU A 180 -3.56 9.21 6.50
C GLU A 180 -3.76 7.75 6.10
N GLU A 181 -4.93 7.47 5.53
CA GLU A 181 -5.28 6.16 4.98
C GLU A 181 -4.56 5.91 3.65
N LEU A 182 -4.09 4.68 3.48
CA LEU A 182 -3.30 4.28 2.32
C LEU A 182 -4.14 4.00 1.06
N GLY A 183 -5.44 3.77 1.21
CA GLY A 183 -6.36 3.41 0.13
C GLY A 183 -6.30 4.39 -1.05
N ALA A 184 -6.46 5.68 -0.78
CA ALA A 184 -6.50 6.72 -1.81
C ALA A 184 -5.12 7.12 -2.37
N ALA A 185 -4.02 6.74 -1.70
CA ALA A 185 -2.68 7.19 -2.06
C ALA A 185 -2.29 6.71 -3.46
N GLY A 186 -1.90 7.63 -4.35
CA GLY A 186 -1.43 7.26 -5.69
C GLY A 186 -2.52 6.79 -6.67
N GLU A 187 -3.81 6.92 -6.34
CA GLU A 187 -4.91 6.63 -7.29
C GLU A 187 -5.14 7.79 -8.27
N GLY A 188 -5.08 9.03 -7.78
CA GLY A 188 -5.34 10.23 -8.59
C GLY A 188 -4.10 10.83 -9.26
N ALA A 189 -2.91 10.53 -8.75
CA ALA A 189 -1.65 11.07 -9.28
C ALA A 189 -0.46 10.16 -8.96
N PRO A 190 0.61 10.20 -9.77
CA PRO A 190 1.82 9.43 -9.48
C PRO A 190 2.42 9.79 -8.11
N LEU A 191 2.78 8.76 -7.35
CA LEU A 191 3.37 8.89 -6.03
C LEU A 191 4.89 8.85 -6.10
N TYR A 192 5.53 9.79 -5.39
CA TYR A 192 6.99 9.90 -5.30
C TYR A 192 7.43 9.77 -3.84
N ALA A 193 8.61 9.17 -3.67
CA ALA A 193 9.31 9.08 -2.42
C ALA A 193 10.68 9.74 -2.53
N PHE A 194 10.88 10.85 -1.82
CA PHE A 194 12.09 11.65 -1.92
C PHE A 194 13.04 11.39 -0.77
N GLN A 195 14.30 11.17 -1.11
CA GLN A 195 15.41 11.17 -0.16
C GLN A 195 16.02 12.57 -0.06
N PRO A 196 16.00 13.23 1.12
CA PRO A 196 16.67 14.50 1.35
C PRO A 196 18.18 14.35 1.22
N PRO A 197 18.91 15.41 0.83
CA PRO A 197 20.36 15.39 0.84
C PRO A 197 20.82 15.25 2.29
N PRO A 198 21.95 14.55 2.54
CA PRO A 198 22.44 14.32 3.88
C PRO A 198 22.66 15.64 4.61
N THR A 199 22.34 15.65 5.90
CA THR A 199 22.72 16.74 6.80
C THR A 199 24.24 16.74 6.91
N ARG A 200 24.92 17.62 6.18
CA ARG A 200 26.34 17.86 6.46
C ARG A 200 26.44 18.36 7.91
N ARG A 201 26.92 17.50 8.82
CA ARG A 201 27.23 17.89 10.20
C ARG A 201 28.24 19.04 10.12
N ALA A 202 27.87 20.21 10.65
CA ALA A 202 28.83 21.28 10.92
C ALA A 202 29.81 20.73 11.96
N GLY A 203 31.00 20.31 11.55
CA GLY A 203 31.98 19.74 12.47
C GLY A 203 33.00 18.74 11.92
N CYS A 204 32.99 18.40 10.63
CA CYS A 204 34.15 17.72 10.03
C CYS A 204 35.00 18.75 9.27
N PRO A 205 36.07 19.32 9.86
CA PRO A 205 37.11 19.90 9.03
C PRO A 205 37.62 18.79 8.10
N ARG A 206 37.84 19.13 6.83
CA ARG A 206 38.66 18.31 5.92
C ARG A 206 39.90 17.89 6.71
N SER A 207 39.98 16.63 7.13
CA SER A 207 41.21 16.05 7.64
C SER A 207 42.19 16.01 6.47
N LEU A 208 42.95 17.10 6.35
CA LEU A 208 44.29 17.04 5.78
C LEU A 208 45.06 15.95 6.56
N PRO A 209 45.92 15.16 5.90
CA PRO A 209 46.64 14.10 6.58
C PRO A 209 47.65 14.73 7.55
N ALA A 210 47.30 14.78 8.83
CA ALA A 210 48.20 15.16 9.90
C ALA A 210 48.65 13.89 10.63
N SER A 211 49.95 13.83 10.85
CA SER A 211 50.80 12.73 11.30
C SER A 211 50.31 11.94 12.53
N PRO A 212 50.76 10.68 12.71
CA PRO A 212 50.28 9.81 13.76
C PRO A 212 50.94 10.15 15.10
N GLY A 213 50.14 10.38 16.14
CA GLY A 213 50.63 10.39 17.51
C GLY A 213 49.86 11.28 18.47
N ALA A 214 48.67 10.86 18.91
CA ALA A 214 48.13 11.21 20.23
C ALA A 214 46.94 10.31 20.59
N ALA A 215 46.94 9.86 21.84
CA ALA A 215 46.12 8.77 22.37
C ALA A 215 44.62 9.07 22.50
N GLN A 216 43.83 8.00 22.38
CA GLN A 216 42.37 7.96 22.52
C GLN A 216 41.92 8.18 23.97
N ARG A 217 40.84 8.95 24.16
CA ARG A 217 39.94 8.87 25.33
C ARG A 217 38.49 8.86 24.84
N PRO A 218 37.63 7.94 25.31
CA PRO A 218 36.22 7.94 24.92
C PRO A 218 35.43 8.94 25.79
N ALA A 219 34.60 9.77 25.15
CA ALA A 219 33.62 10.62 25.83
C ALA A 219 32.20 10.03 25.66
N PRO A 220 31.29 10.23 26.63
CA PRO A 220 30.12 9.38 26.83
C PRO A 220 28.95 9.71 25.90
N THR A 221 28.05 8.72 25.80
CA THR A 221 26.76 8.73 25.13
C THR A 221 25.88 9.93 25.52
N ALA A 222 25.68 10.88 24.61
CA ALA A 222 24.67 11.92 24.74
C ALA A 222 23.43 11.53 23.93
N ARG A 223 22.33 11.28 24.64
CA ARG A 223 20.98 11.13 24.10
C ARG A 223 20.57 12.46 23.45
N SER A 224 20.25 12.43 22.16
CA SER A 224 19.86 13.63 21.40
C SER A 224 18.38 13.94 21.65
N SER A 225 18.12 14.94 22.48
CA SER A 225 16.83 15.63 22.56
C SER A 225 17.05 17.05 22.03
N ASP A 226 17.08 17.20 20.70
CA ASP A 226 17.10 18.51 20.06
C ASP A 226 15.68 18.86 19.60
N CYS A 227 14.86 19.25 20.58
CA CYS A 227 13.73 20.12 20.34
C CYS A 227 14.12 21.49 20.89
N LEU A 228 13.77 22.56 20.15
CA LEU A 228 13.58 23.96 20.55
C LEU A 228 14.50 24.99 19.83
N HIS A 229 13.84 25.78 18.96
CA HIS A 229 14.21 27.07 18.33
C HIS A 229 15.09 27.07 17.07
N PRO A 230 14.55 27.44 15.88
CA PRO A 230 15.34 27.65 14.69
C PRO A 230 16.05 29.01 14.74
N GLY A 231 17.33 28.98 15.13
CA GLY A 231 18.24 30.11 14.92
C GLY A 231 18.44 30.44 13.44
N MET A 232 19.03 31.61 13.18
CA MET A 232 19.23 32.24 11.86
C MET A 232 20.10 31.44 10.87
N GLY A 233 20.56 30.23 11.25
CA GLY A 233 21.29 29.25 10.43
C GLY A 233 20.57 27.90 10.25
N SER A 234 19.25 27.85 10.48
CA SER A 234 18.46 26.65 10.22
C SER A 234 18.43 26.34 8.71
N ARG A 235 18.64 25.07 8.35
CA ARG A 235 18.47 24.58 6.98
C ARG A 235 17.07 24.03 6.80
N ILE A 236 16.47 24.30 5.65
CA ILE A 236 15.14 23.81 5.30
C ILE A 236 15.21 22.91 4.07
N LEU A 237 14.26 21.99 3.96
CA LEU A 237 14.12 21.11 2.81
C LEU A 237 13.14 21.71 1.80
N LEU A 238 13.55 21.71 0.54
CA LEU A 238 12.77 22.24 -0.58
C LEU A 238 12.50 21.11 -1.58
N LEU A 239 11.22 20.88 -1.88
CA LEU A 239 10.75 20.05 -2.97
C LEU A 239 10.43 20.95 -4.16
N LEU A 240 11.09 20.77 -5.30
CA LEU A 240 10.89 21.64 -6.48
C LEU A 240 10.43 20.87 -7.71
N CYS A 241 9.52 21.48 -8.48
CA CYS A 241 9.18 21.06 -9.83
C CYS A 241 9.43 22.22 -10.78
N ASN A 242 9.93 21.93 -11.97
CA ASN A 242 10.06 22.93 -13.03
C ASN A 242 8.82 22.89 -13.92
N THR A 243 8.25 24.05 -14.22
CA THR A 243 7.11 24.19 -15.13
C THR A 243 7.37 25.27 -16.16
N ALA A 244 6.85 25.10 -17.36
CA ALA A 244 6.87 26.13 -18.40
C ALA A 244 5.50 26.21 -19.08
N GLY A 245 5.22 27.35 -19.71
CA GLY A 245 3.93 27.64 -20.37
C GLY A 245 3.04 28.57 -19.55
N ASP A 246 1.87 28.89 -20.10
CA ASP A 246 0.90 29.83 -19.55
C ASP A 246 -0.47 29.16 -19.37
N GLY A 247 -1.15 29.49 -18.26
CA GLY A 247 -2.51 29.05 -17.94
C GLY A 247 -2.77 27.56 -18.24
N PRO A 248 -3.57 27.22 -19.27
CA PRO A 248 -3.91 25.84 -19.60
C PRO A 248 -2.73 25.01 -20.15
N HIS A 249 -1.71 25.65 -20.73
CA HIS A 249 -0.52 25.01 -21.31
C HIS A 249 0.62 24.82 -20.29
N LEU A 250 0.41 25.18 -19.02
CA LEU A 250 1.39 24.97 -17.96
C LEU A 250 1.67 23.47 -17.78
N ALA A 251 2.91 23.07 -18.04
CA ALA A 251 3.35 21.69 -17.94
C ALA A 251 4.67 21.57 -17.18
N ARG A 252 4.77 20.52 -16.35
CA ARG A 252 6.00 20.12 -15.66
C ARG A 252 6.97 19.50 -16.66
N PHE A 253 8.24 19.87 -16.53
CA PHE A 253 9.34 19.26 -17.27
C PHE A 253 10.52 18.97 -16.35
N GLY A 254 11.36 18.03 -16.78
CA GLY A 254 12.47 17.52 -15.99
C GLY A 254 12.02 16.82 -14.70
N PRO A 255 12.98 16.25 -13.96
CA PRO A 255 12.71 15.60 -12.70
C PRO A 255 12.33 16.60 -11.60
N PRO A 256 11.52 16.15 -10.62
CA PRO A 256 11.36 16.87 -9.38
C PRO A 256 12.67 16.83 -8.59
N LEU A 257 12.99 17.92 -7.92
CA LEU A 257 14.24 18.11 -7.20
C LEU A 257 13.99 18.16 -5.69
N VAL A 258 15.01 17.75 -4.96
CA VAL A 258 15.09 17.92 -3.52
C VAL A 258 16.36 18.66 -3.18
N LEU A 259 16.22 19.77 -2.45
CA LEU A 259 17.30 20.64 -2.02
C LEU A 259 17.28 20.84 -0.50
N ARG A 260 18.45 21.09 0.07
CA ARG A 260 18.60 21.49 1.48
C ARG A 260 19.38 22.78 1.52
N GLU A 261 18.68 23.88 1.78
CA GLU A 261 19.24 25.23 1.74
C GLU A 261 19.16 25.92 3.10
N GLU A 262 20.07 26.86 3.33
CA GLU A 262 20.03 27.72 4.52
C GLU A 262 18.93 28.77 4.37
N ARG A 263 18.20 29.07 5.46
CA ARG A 263 17.14 30.10 5.41
C ARG A 263 17.65 31.48 4.98
N GLY A 264 18.89 31.81 5.33
CA GLY A 264 19.54 33.07 4.98
C GLY A 264 20.14 33.13 3.56
N ILE A 265 19.92 32.12 2.72
CA ILE A 265 20.46 32.08 1.35
C ILE A 265 19.98 33.31 0.55
N SER A 266 20.88 33.89 -0.26
CA SER A 266 20.51 34.98 -1.17
C SER A 266 19.75 34.47 -2.39
N TRP A 267 19.02 35.34 -3.08
CA TRP A 267 18.35 34.97 -4.33
C TRP A 267 19.32 34.39 -5.38
N GLU A 268 20.48 35.04 -5.55
CA GLU A 268 21.50 34.59 -6.51
C GLU A 268 22.03 33.19 -6.18
N GLN A 269 22.30 32.93 -4.89
CA GLN A 269 22.76 31.63 -4.40
C GLN A 269 21.67 30.55 -4.57
N LEU A 270 20.41 30.88 -4.28
CA LEU A 270 19.28 29.97 -4.47
C LEU A 270 19.10 29.63 -5.95
N GLN A 271 19.15 30.63 -6.83
CA GLN A 271 19.08 30.42 -8.28
C GLN A 271 20.23 29.53 -8.78
N GLN A 272 21.46 29.77 -8.30
CA GLN A 272 22.61 28.95 -8.63
C GLN A 272 22.48 27.51 -8.10
N SER A 273 21.96 27.30 -6.89
CA SER A 273 21.74 25.96 -6.34
C SER A 273 20.73 25.17 -7.17
N ILE A 274 19.61 25.79 -7.57
CA ILE A 274 18.61 25.16 -8.45
C ILE A 274 19.22 24.81 -9.81
N LEU A 275 19.95 25.74 -10.43
CA LEU A 275 20.63 25.51 -11.71
C LEU A 275 21.68 24.39 -11.61
N ALA A 276 22.40 24.29 -10.50
CA ALA A 276 23.38 23.24 -10.27
C ALA A 276 22.75 21.85 -10.29
N GLN A 277 21.55 21.67 -9.72
CA GLN A 277 20.81 20.41 -9.79
C GLN A 277 20.31 20.09 -11.20
N LEU A 278 20.08 21.12 -12.02
CA LEU A 278 19.62 20.98 -13.40
C LEU A 278 20.76 20.87 -14.41
N ARG A 279 22.03 20.90 -13.96
CA ARG A 279 23.20 20.97 -14.83
C ARG A 279 23.27 19.85 -15.87
N ALA A 280 22.88 18.63 -15.48
CA ALA A 280 22.87 17.47 -16.39
C ALA A 280 21.81 17.58 -17.52
N LEU A 281 20.84 18.48 -17.38
CA LEU A 281 19.73 18.69 -18.32
C LEU A 281 19.94 19.92 -19.21
N LEU A 282 20.91 20.78 -18.89
CA LEU A 282 21.18 21.99 -19.65
C LEU A 282 21.91 21.67 -20.96
N ARG A 283 21.46 22.28 -22.07
CA ARG A 283 22.08 22.13 -23.40
C ARG A 283 23.39 22.93 -23.57
N GLY A 284 23.74 23.79 -22.62
CA GLY A 284 24.94 24.62 -22.66
C GLY A 284 25.26 25.27 -21.32
N GLU A 285 26.36 26.01 -21.25
CA GLU A 285 26.72 26.75 -20.04
C GLU A 285 25.78 27.95 -19.85
N VAL A 286 25.02 27.92 -18.75
CA VAL A 286 24.28 29.09 -18.29
C VAL A 286 25.27 30.03 -17.63
N ARG A 287 25.74 31.02 -18.38
CA ARG A 287 26.35 32.20 -17.77
C ARG A 287 25.22 33.06 -17.24
N ALA A 288 25.11 33.20 -15.92
CA ALA A 288 24.31 34.25 -15.29
C ALA A 288 24.94 35.62 -15.57
N GLN A 289 25.05 36.00 -16.86
CA GLN A 289 25.53 37.29 -17.30
C GLN A 289 24.33 38.23 -17.37
N GLY A 290 23.91 38.72 -16.21
CA GLY A 290 22.84 39.69 -16.07
C GLY A 290 22.22 39.65 -14.67
N THR A 291 21.84 40.83 -14.16
CA THR A 291 21.18 41.06 -12.87
C THR A 291 19.71 40.58 -12.81
N GLY A 292 19.27 39.75 -13.76
CA GLY A 292 17.87 39.31 -13.90
C GLY A 292 17.60 37.91 -13.36
N ALA A 293 16.41 37.72 -12.78
CA ALA A 293 15.91 36.39 -12.42
C ALA A 293 15.58 35.58 -13.69
N LEU A 294 16.10 34.35 -13.79
CA LEU A 294 15.88 33.47 -14.94
C LEU A 294 14.53 32.76 -14.91
N PHE A 295 13.90 32.73 -13.73
CA PHE A 295 12.63 32.07 -13.48
C PHE A 295 11.97 32.70 -12.26
N ARG A 296 10.68 32.42 -12.07
CA ARG A 296 9.92 32.82 -10.87
C ARG A 296 9.75 31.60 -9.96
N ILE A 297 9.74 31.81 -8.65
CA ILE A 297 9.53 30.72 -7.68
C ILE A 297 8.18 30.96 -6.99
N ARG A 298 7.27 30.00 -7.11
CA ARG A 298 5.95 30.01 -6.48
C ARG A 298 5.87 28.97 -5.36
N LEU A 299 5.27 29.36 -4.24
CA LEU A 299 4.95 28.46 -3.14
C LEU A 299 3.71 27.59 -3.47
N VAL A 300 3.79 26.29 -3.17
CA VAL A 300 2.68 25.35 -3.36
C VAL A 300 2.03 25.02 -2.02
N GLY A 301 0.69 25.09 -1.95
CA GLY A 301 -0.08 24.63 -0.79
C GLY A 301 -0.24 25.64 0.36
N GLY A 302 -0.38 26.94 0.05
CA GLY A 302 -0.71 27.97 1.06
C GLY A 302 -2.20 28.32 1.11
N SER A 303 -2.69 28.77 2.27
CA SER A 303 -4.04 29.32 2.46
C SER A 303 -4.28 30.63 1.71
N THR A 304 -3.21 31.34 1.34
CA THR A 304 -3.25 32.53 0.50
C THR A 304 -3.02 32.15 -0.97
N PRO A 305 -3.84 32.67 -1.91
CA PRO A 305 -3.65 32.39 -3.33
C PRO A 305 -2.27 32.88 -3.81
N CYS A 306 -1.46 31.95 -4.32
CA CYS A 306 -0.20 32.18 -5.05
C CYS A 306 0.82 33.15 -4.41
N ALA A 307 1.52 32.73 -3.36
CA ALA A 307 2.70 33.46 -2.88
C ALA A 307 3.92 33.18 -3.78
N TYR A 308 4.50 34.23 -4.36
CA TYR A 308 5.77 34.17 -5.09
C TYR A 308 6.91 34.69 -4.21
N LEU A 309 8.09 34.09 -4.36
CA LEU A 309 9.31 34.63 -3.77
C LEU A 309 9.85 35.74 -4.67
N SER A 310 10.15 36.90 -4.08
CA SER A 310 10.65 38.06 -4.81
C SER A 310 12.16 37.94 -5.06
N PRO A 311 12.64 38.16 -6.29
CA PRO A 311 14.07 38.29 -6.58
C PRO A 311 14.75 39.46 -5.87
N GLN A 312 13.97 40.45 -5.43
CA GLN A 312 14.48 41.63 -4.71
C GLN A 312 14.63 41.38 -3.20
N ASP A 313 14.09 40.27 -2.69
CA ASP A 313 14.25 39.90 -1.29
C ASP A 313 15.69 39.35 -1.07
N PRO A 314 16.49 39.95 -0.18
CA PRO A 314 17.83 39.45 0.11
C PRO A 314 17.83 38.05 0.73
N ARG A 315 16.72 37.60 1.34
CA ARG A 315 16.58 36.30 2.02
C ARG A 315 15.20 35.69 1.73
N PRO A 316 14.95 35.23 0.50
CA PRO A 316 13.63 34.78 0.07
C PRO A 316 13.07 33.61 0.90
N LEU A 317 13.92 32.78 1.50
CA LEU A 317 13.50 31.64 2.35
C LEU A 317 13.17 32.04 3.81
N CYS A 318 13.39 33.31 4.18
CA CYS A 318 12.90 33.89 5.43
C CYS A 318 11.47 34.46 5.30
N HIS A 319 10.85 34.36 4.12
CA HIS A 319 9.51 34.89 3.88
C HIS A 319 8.46 34.19 4.77
N PRO A 320 7.50 34.92 5.41
CA PRO A 320 6.54 34.33 6.35
C PRO A 320 5.68 33.19 5.79
N ALA A 321 5.45 33.18 4.47
CA ALA A 321 4.73 32.09 3.83
C ALA A 321 5.51 30.75 3.87
N ILE A 322 6.85 30.80 3.91
CA ILE A 322 7.71 29.63 4.09
C ILE A 322 7.53 29.05 5.50
N ASP A 323 7.48 29.90 6.52
CA ASP A 323 7.22 29.46 7.90
C ASP A 323 5.86 28.78 8.05
N ARG A 324 4.81 29.37 7.45
CA ARG A 324 3.48 28.75 7.43
C ARG A 324 3.48 27.40 6.71
N ALA A 325 4.17 27.30 5.57
CA ALA A 325 4.28 26.03 4.84
C ALA A 325 5.00 24.95 5.66
N LEU A 326 6.04 25.31 6.41
CA LEU A 326 6.74 24.38 7.31
C LEU A 326 5.87 23.92 8.47
N GLN A 327 5.03 24.80 9.03
CA GLN A 327 4.08 24.44 10.09
C GLN A 327 2.98 23.50 9.61
N LEU A 328 2.64 23.55 8.31
CA LEU A 328 1.67 22.67 7.66
C LEU A 328 2.32 21.38 7.09
N SER A 329 3.59 21.10 7.41
CA SER A 329 4.22 19.86 6.98
C SER A 329 3.57 18.66 7.68
N GLU A 330 3.24 17.65 6.88
CA GLU A 330 2.61 16.43 7.35
C GLU A 330 3.53 15.63 8.29
N ALA A 331 2.92 14.87 9.22
CA ALA A 331 3.65 14.03 10.17
C ALA A 331 4.35 12.84 9.48
N GLY A 332 5.50 12.43 10.02
CA GLY A 332 6.25 11.23 9.62
C GLY A 332 7.54 11.50 8.85
N GLY A 333 7.45 12.32 7.80
CA GLY A 333 8.61 12.75 7.03
C GLY A 333 9.27 14.02 7.58
N PRO A 334 10.47 14.37 7.10
CA PRO A 334 11.09 15.65 7.43
C PRO A 334 10.21 16.84 7.00
N PRO A 335 10.11 17.92 7.81
CA PRO A 335 9.44 19.14 7.41
C PRO A 335 10.05 19.74 6.15
N HIS A 336 9.20 20.13 5.20
CA HIS A 336 9.64 20.54 3.87
C HIS A 336 8.68 21.55 3.23
N VAL A 337 9.18 22.27 2.23
CA VAL A 337 8.42 23.25 1.48
C VAL A 337 8.36 22.86 0.02
N LYS A 338 7.16 22.87 -0.56
CA LYS A 338 6.93 22.59 -1.98
C LYS A 338 6.95 23.89 -2.78
N LEU A 339 7.77 23.93 -3.82
CA LEU A 339 7.97 25.09 -4.69
C LEU A 339 7.78 24.68 -6.15
N THR A 340 7.26 25.61 -6.94
CA THR A 340 7.24 25.52 -8.40
C THR A 340 8.19 26.57 -8.97
N VAL A 341 9.14 26.11 -9.78
CA VAL A 341 10.05 26.96 -10.55
C VAL A 341 9.42 27.18 -11.91
N GLU A 342 8.92 28.38 -12.14
CA GLU A 342 8.21 28.77 -13.35
C GLU A 342 9.15 29.45 -14.34
N TRP A 343 9.34 28.79 -15.47
CA TRP A 343 10.16 29.24 -16.59
C TRP A 343 9.27 29.82 -17.67
N ASP A 344 9.69 30.93 -18.28
CA ASP A 344 9.07 31.33 -19.54
C ASP A 344 9.44 30.32 -20.65
N THR A 345 8.53 30.17 -21.62
CA THR A 345 8.68 29.17 -22.69
C THR A 345 9.98 29.38 -23.48
N SER A 346 10.36 30.62 -23.74
CA SER A 346 11.55 30.95 -24.53
C SER A 346 12.86 30.58 -23.82
N THR A 347 12.94 30.80 -22.50
CA THR A 347 14.07 30.40 -21.67
C THR A 347 14.12 28.89 -21.52
N LYS A 348 12.96 28.24 -21.32
CA LYS A 348 12.88 26.78 -21.26
C LYS A 348 13.40 26.13 -22.54
N GLU A 349 12.94 26.59 -23.71
CA GLU A 349 13.37 26.06 -25.01
C GLU A 349 14.86 26.29 -25.28
N ARG A 350 15.38 27.46 -24.90
CA ARG A 350 16.80 27.79 -25.06
C ARG A 350 17.71 26.92 -24.20
N LEU A 351 17.36 26.72 -22.93
CA LEU A 351 18.23 26.07 -21.95
C LEU A 351 18.06 24.55 -21.90
N PHE A 352 16.84 24.06 -22.06
CA PHE A 352 16.47 22.65 -21.93
C PHE A 352 15.92 22.08 -23.24
N GLY A 353 15.28 22.92 -24.05
CA GLY A 353 14.58 22.54 -25.27
C GLY A 353 13.39 21.65 -25.04
N ASP A 354 13.30 20.56 -25.79
CA ASP A 354 12.14 19.65 -25.78
C ASP A 354 12.21 18.60 -24.67
N ILE A 355 12.89 18.92 -23.56
CA ILE A 355 12.84 18.05 -22.37
C ILE A 355 11.40 18.03 -21.87
N GLN A 356 10.89 16.81 -21.75
CA GLN A 356 9.59 16.47 -21.17
C GLN A 356 9.78 16.07 -19.71
N GLN A 357 8.95 15.17 -19.18
CA GLN A 357 9.13 14.65 -17.82
C GLN A 357 10.35 13.74 -17.70
N GLU A 358 10.75 13.47 -16.46
CA GLU A 358 11.81 12.54 -16.14
C GLU A 358 11.57 11.15 -16.72
N VAL A 359 12.63 10.57 -17.27
CA VAL A 359 12.63 9.16 -17.66
C VAL A 359 12.85 8.34 -16.40
N VAL A 360 11.82 7.62 -15.97
CA VAL A 360 11.88 6.75 -14.80
C VAL A 360 12.05 5.30 -15.25
N GLN A 361 13.05 4.62 -14.69
CA GLN A 361 13.27 3.20 -14.95
C GLN A 361 12.40 2.36 -14.01
N ASP A 362 11.64 1.42 -14.56
CA ASP A 362 10.85 0.49 -13.76
C ASP A 362 11.76 -0.65 -13.24
N ALA A 363 11.74 -0.86 -11.93
CA ALA A 363 12.37 -2.01 -11.29
C ALA A 363 11.58 -3.30 -11.60
N GLU A 364 12.22 -4.46 -11.41
CA GLU A 364 11.58 -5.77 -11.59
C GLU A 364 10.33 -5.93 -10.71
N SER A 365 10.35 -5.34 -9.49
CA SER A 365 9.24 -5.35 -8.54
C SER A 365 7.94 -4.79 -9.13
N VAL A 366 8.01 -3.82 -10.05
CA VAL A 366 6.83 -3.29 -10.77
C VAL A 366 6.12 -4.39 -11.54
N ARG A 367 6.87 -5.17 -12.33
CA ARG A 367 6.30 -6.25 -13.15
C ARG A 367 5.80 -7.40 -12.29
N LEU A 368 6.56 -7.78 -11.26
CA LEU A 368 6.17 -8.84 -10.32
C LEU A 368 4.85 -8.50 -9.62
N GLN A 369 4.70 -7.29 -9.09
CA GLN A 369 3.47 -6.89 -8.40
C GLN A 369 2.29 -6.77 -9.35
N GLN A 370 2.49 -6.26 -10.57
CA GLN A 370 1.45 -6.24 -11.60
C GLN A 370 0.98 -7.65 -11.96
N GLN A 371 1.89 -8.61 -12.12
CA GLN A 371 1.53 -9.98 -12.45
C GLN A 371 0.79 -10.65 -11.28
N ALA A 372 1.31 -10.54 -10.06
CA ALA A 372 0.69 -11.10 -8.86
C ALA A 372 -0.74 -10.56 -8.65
N HIS A 373 -0.97 -9.27 -8.89
CA HIS A 373 -2.28 -8.66 -8.71
C HIS A 373 -3.22 -8.83 -9.93
N ARG A 374 -2.71 -9.23 -11.10
CA ARG A 374 -3.55 -9.61 -12.25
C ARG A 374 -4.04 -11.06 -12.18
N GLN A 375 -3.29 -11.94 -11.53
CA GLN A 375 -3.73 -13.32 -11.32
C GLN A 375 -5.01 -13.34 -10.48
N GLN A 376 -6.00 -14.13 -10.92
CA GLN A 376 -7.20 -14.37 -10.13
C GLN A 376 -6.79 -14.98 -8.80
N GLN A 377 -7.39 -14.50 -7.73
CA GLN A 377 -7.12 -15.03 -6.41
C GLN A 377 -7.66 -16.46 -6.33
N SER A 378 -6.76 -17.43 -6.19
CA SER A 378 -7.12 -18.81 -5.85
C SER A 378 -6.95 -19.01 -4.37
N CYS A 379 -7.93 -19.62 -3.71
CA CYS A 379 -7.80 -20.10 -2.35
C CYS A 379 -8.06 -21.60 -2.30
N THR A 380 -7.47 -22.28 -1.32
CA THR A 380 -7.77 -23.67 -1.03
C THR A 380 -8.96 -23.77 -0.07
N LEU A 381 -9.65 -24.91 -0.08
CA LEU A 381 -10.72 -25.18 0.89
C LEU A 381 -10.19 -25.12 2.34
N ASP A 382 -8.95 -25.56 2.55
CA ASP A 382 -8.26 -25.50 3.86
C ASP A 382 -8.10 -24.06 4.36
N GLU A 383 -7.66 -23.13 3.50
CA GLU A 383 -7.57 -21.70 3.85
C GLU A 383 -8.93 -21.11 4.25
N CYS A 384 -10.01 -21.50 3.57
CA CYS A 384 -11.36 -21.09 3.93
C CYS A 384 -11.78 -21.65 5.30
N PHE A 385 -11.44 -22.91 5.61
CA PHE A 385 -11.69 -23.51 6.92
C PHE A 385 -10.86 -22.88 8.04
N GLN A 386 -9.60 -22.51 7.79
CA GLN A 386 -8.77 -21.79 8.75
C GLN A 386 -9.40 -20.44 9.12
N LEU A 387 -9.95 -19.71 8.15
CA LEU A 387 -10.68 -18.47 8.43
C LEU A 387 -11.97 -18.70 9.22
N TYR A 388 -12.71 -19.76 8.91
CA TYR A 388 -13.92 -20.13 9.64
C TYR A 388 -13.66 -20.57 11.08
N THR A 389 -12.50 -21.19 11.34
CA THR A 389 -12.13 -21.76 12.65
C THR A 389 -11.26 -20.85 13.50
N LYS A 390 -10.80 -19.70 12.98
CA LYS A 390 -10.25 -18.62 13.81
C LYS A 390 -11.36 -18.14 14.74
N GLU A 391 -11.26 -18.51 16.02
CA GLU A 391 -12.15 -18.05 17.08
C GLU A 391 -12.33 -16.53 16.98
N GLU A 392 -13.59 -16.08 16.97
CA GLU A 392 -13.90 -14.71 17.36
C GLU A 392 -13.35 -14.53 18.78
N GLN A 393 -12.14 -13.99 18.92
CA GLN A 393 -11.69 -13.38 20.16
C GLN A 393 -12.53 -12.12 20.36
N VAL A 394 -13.75 -12.32 20.86
CA VAL A 394 -14.56 -11.26 21.43
C VAL A 394 -13.76 -10.74 22.61
N LEU A 395 -13.23 -9.53 22.48
CA LEU A 395 -12.58 -8.79 23.56
C LEU A 395 -13.45 -8.91 24.82
N PRO A 396 -12.91 -9.27 25.99
CA PRO A 396 -13.69 -9.32 27.20
C PRO A 396 -14.29 -7.94 27.44
N ALA A 397 -15.63 -7.90 27.53
CA ALA A 397 -16.35 -6.72 27.93
C ALA A 397 -15.78 -6.21 29.26
N LEU A 398 -15.23 -5.00 29.24
CA LEU A 398 -14.87 -4.27 30.45
C LEU A 398 -16.15 -4.15 31.30
N SER A 399 -16.12 -4.77 32.49
CA SER A 399 -17.07 -4.56 33.57
C SER A 399 -16.35 -4.03 34.78
#